data_AF-A0AB74A682-F1
#
_entry.id   AF-A0AB74A682-F1
#
_cell.length_a   1.000
_cell.length_b   1.000
_cell.length_c   1.000
_cell.angle_alpha   90.00
_cell.angle_beta   90.00
_cell.angle_gamma   90.00
#
_symmetry.space_group_name_H-M   'P 1'
#
loop_
_entity.id
_entity.type
_entity.pdbx_description
1 polymer ?
#
loop_
_entity_poly.entity_id
_entity_poly.type
_entity_poly.pdbx_seq_one_letter_code
_entity_poly.pdbx_strand_id
1 'polypeptide(L)'
;MIMSDDIKPGEQLTLAQINKLRNQVRTAPASQGGNQAGGSDESWRLRTDGPTVSEYVAAGYKASNYPPKGYESRSSAEEITEALKLEQEASETDPLKMKVPELKEWLIAKGIEFDATAKKEDLQALVPKE
;
A
#
# COMPACT_ATOMS: atom_id res chain seq x y z
N MET A 1 -2.90 -10.55 -59.79
CA MET A 1 -2.78 -12.00 -59.54
C MET A 1 -1.31 -12.36 -59.52
N ILE A 2 -0.70 -12.46 -58.33
CA ILE A 2 0.56 -13.15 -57.93
C ILE A 2 0.52 -13.11 -56.38
N MET A 3 0.10 -14.15 -55.65
CA MET A 3 0.89 -15.30 -55.15
C MET A 3 2.15 -14.90 -54.36
N SER A 4 2.00 -14.77 -53.03
CA SER A 4 3.07 -14.80 -52.03
C SER A 4 2.45 -15.41 -50.77
N ASP A 5 2.33 -16.74 -50.72
CA ASP A 5 3.39 -17.67 -50.32
C ASP A 5 3.84 -17.44 -48.87
N ASP A 6 3.37 -18.35 -48.01
CA ASP A 6 4.00 -18.79 -46.76
C ASP A 6 4.59 -17.74 -45.80
N ILE A 7 3.72 -17.02 -45.07
CA ILE A 7 4.08 -16.73 -43.67
C ILE A 7 3.51 -17.89 -42.87
N LYS A 8 4.32 -18.95 -42.68
CA LYS A 8 3.97 -20.06 -41.80
C LYS A 8 3.72 -19.52 -40.39
N PRO A 9 2.50 -19.63 -39.84
CA PRO A 9 2.25 -19.23 -38.46
C PRO A 9 2.95 -20.26 -37.55
N GLY A 10 4.11 -19.90 -37.01
CA GLY A 10 4.84 -20.78 -36.10
C GLY A 10 6.30 -20.41 -35.82
N GLU A 11 6.94 -19.58 -36.64
CA GLU A 11 8.33 -19.19 -36.38
C GLU A 11 8.37 -17.96 -35.48
N GLN A 12 8.60 -18.19 -34.20
CA GLN A 12 8.83 -17.13 -33.22
C GLN A 12 10.11 -16.38 -33.58
N LEU A 13 9.98 -15.07 -33.81
CA LEU A 13 11.13 -14.19 -34.07
C LEU A 13 12.14 -14.34 -32.94
N THR A 14 13.40 -14.61 -33.27
CA THR A 14 14.44 -14.80 -32.27
C THR A 14 14.70 -13.49 -31.51
N LEU A 15 15.10 -13.60 -30.24
CA LEU A 15 15.36 -12.44 -29.37
C LEU A 15 16.38 -11.45 -29.99
N ALA A 16 17.30 -11.95 -30.82
CA ALA A 16 18.26 -11.14 -31.58
C ALA A 16 17.59 -10.28 -32.67
N GLN A 17 16.60 -10.81 -33.38
CA GLN A 17 15.84 -10.08 -34.39
C GLN A 17 14.92 -9.04 -33.74
N ILE A 18 14.32 -9.36 -32.59
CA ILE A 18 13.50 -8.42 -31.80
C ILE A 18 14.33 -7.23 -31.33
N ASN A 19 15.54 -7.45 -30.81
CA ASN A 19 16.42 -6.37 -30.38
C ASN A 19 16.93 -5.51 -31.56
N LYS A 20 17.19 -6.13 -32.72
CA LYS A 20 17.62 -5.41 -33.93
C LYS A 20 16.53 -4.48 -34.47
N LEU A 21 15.25 -4.84 -34.35
CA LEU A 21 14.13 -4.00 -34.78
C LEU A 21 13.94 -2.81 -33.82
N ARG A 22 14.08 -3.02 -32.52
CA ARG A 22 13.97 -1.98 -31.49
C ARG A 22 15.02 -0.86 -31.67
N ASN A 23 16.22 -1.19 -32.10
CA ASN A 23 17.29 -0.20 -32.28
C ASN A 23 17.10 0.65 -33.55
N GLN A 24 16.44 0.13 -34.58
CA GLN A 24 16.17 0.86 -35.83
C GLN A 24 15.09 1.94 -35.67
N VAL A 25 14.18 1.79 -34.70
CA VAL A 25 13.13 2.79 -34.43
C VAL A 25 13.68 4.05 -33.72
N ARG A 26 14.88 3.99 -33.14
CA ARG A 26 15.47 5.10 -32.36
C ARG A 26 16.24 6.14 -33.20
N THR A 27 16.40 5.94 -34.51
CA THR A 27 17.25 6.80 -35.36
C THR A 27 16.47 7.60 -36.40
N ALA A 28 15.40 8.29 -35.98
CA ALA A 28 14.74 9.33 -36.78
C ALA A 28 14.54 10.61 -35.94
N PRO A 29 15.06 11.78 -36.35
CA PRO A 29 14.98 13.00 -35.56
C PRO A 29 13.73 13.85 -35.87
N ALA A 30 13.23 14.48 -34.80
CA ALA A 30 12.38 15.68 -34.74
C ALA A 30 10.92 15.61 -35.23
N SER A 31 9.98 15.67 -34.27
CA SER A 31 8.95 16.72 -34.19
C SER A 31 8.13 16.62 -32.89
N GLN A 32 8.37 17.59 -32.00
CA GLN A 32 7.38 18.34 -31.21
C GLN A 32 6.43 17.61 -30.23
N GLY A 33 6.64 17.88 -28.94
CA GLY A 33 5.56 18.22 -28.01
C GLY A 33 5.15 17.17 -26.97
N GLY A 34 5.64 17.35 -25.74
CA GLY A 34 4.89 17.00 -24.52
C GLY A 34 4.84 15.52 -24.12
N ASN A 35 5.80 15.13 -23.28
CA ASN A 35 5.65 14.23 -22.13
C ASN A 35 4.29 13.52 -21.95
N GLN A 36 3.98 12.49 -22.74
CA GLN A 36 2.89 11.55 -22.45
C GLN A 36 3.34 10.14 -22.76
N ALA A 37 4.20 9.60 -21.90
CA ALA A 37 4.37 8.17 -21.76
C ALA A 37 3.42 7.71 -20.64
N GLY A 38 2.49 6.82 -20.95
CA GLY A 38 1.68 6.13 -19.94
C GLY A 38 0.31 5.76 -20.46
N GLY A 39 0.12 4.48 -20.76
CA GLY A 39 -1.06 3.91 -21.42
C GLY A 39 -2.39 4.15 -20.71
N SER A 40 -3.46 3.86 -21.45
CA SER A 40 -4.84 3.88 -20.98
C SER A 40 -5.41 2.47 -21.13
N ASP A 41 -5.60 1.79 -20.00
CA ASP A 41 -6.61 0.73 -19.86
C ASP A 41 -7.49 1.09 -18.62
N GLU A 42 -7.81 2.39 -18.50
CA GLU A 42 -8.90 3.07 -17.78
C GLU A 42 -9.56 2.56 -16.47
N SER A 43 -9.09 1.50 -15.81
CA SER A 43 -9.58 1.04 -14.49
C SER A 43 -8.53 1.12 -13.37
N TRP A 44 -7.29 1.51 -13.71
CA TRP A 44 -6.10 1.51 -12.85
C TRP A 44 -5.43 2.89 -12.69
N ARG A 45 -6.10 3.98 -13.09
CA ARG A 45 -5.59 5.35 -12.90
C ARG A 45 -5.76 5.78 -11.44
N LEU A 46 -5.02 5.13 -10.55
CA LEU A 46 -4.86 5.59 -9.18
C LEU A 46 -4.29 7.01 -9.20
N ARG A 47 -4.91 7.92 -8.43
CA ARG A 47 -4.43 9.29 -8.32
C ARG A 47 -3.08 9.28 -7.61
N THR A 48 -2.09 9.86 -8.27
CA THR A 48 -0.76 10.07 -7.70
C THR A 48 -0.66 11.36 -6.89
N ASP A 49 -1.74 12.15 -6.85
CA ASP A 49 -1.87 13.35 -6.00
C ASP A 49 -2.51 13.01 -4.63
N GLY A 50 -2.19 11.81 -4.10
CA GLY A 50 -2.67 11.36 -2.80
C GLY A 50 -1.79 11.84 -1.64
N PRO A 51 -2.32 11.82 -0.40
CA PRO A 51 -1.50 12.09 0.78
C PRO A 51 -0.40 11.03 0.93
N THR A 52 0.66 11.35 1.67
CA THR A 52 1.63 10.35 2.16
C THR A 52 1.02 9.53 3.30
N VAL A 53 1.63 8.39 3.64
CA VAL A 53 1.16 7.60 4.80
C VAL A 53 1.27 8.41 6.09
N SER A 54 2.29 9.25 6.21
CA SER A 54 2.49 10.16 7.34
C SER A 54 1.38 11.22 7.42
N GLU A 55 1.00 11.86 6.32
CA GLU A 55 -0.14 12.79 6.28
C GLU A 55 -1.48 12.09 6.54
N TYR A 56 -1.65 10.88 6.02
CA TYR A 56 -2.85 10.09 6.23
C TYR A 56 -3.03 9.73 7.71
N VAL A 57 -1.95 9.32 8.38
CA VAL A 57 -1.94 9.05 9.83
C VAL A 57 -2.08 10.34 10.66
N ALA A 58 -1.39 11.42 10.26
CA ALA A 58 -1.50 12.71 10.94
C ALA A 58 -2.90 13.31 10.85
N ALA A 59 -3.64 13.03 9.78
CA ALA A 59 -5.05 13.38 9.64
C ALA A 59 -6.00 12.48 10.48
N GLY A 60 -5.45 11.53 11.25
CA GLY A 60 -6.19 10.64 12.14
C GLY A 60 -6.72 9.37 11.46
N TYR A 61 -6.30 9.08 10.24
CA TYR A 61 -6.65 7.83 9.56
C TYR A 61 -5.65 6.72 9.88
N LYS A 62 -6.09 5.48 9.72
CA LYS A 62 -5.25 4.31 10.00
C LYS A 62 -4.20 4.10 8.92
N ALA A 63 -2.94 3.86 9.29
CA ALA A 63 -1.89 3.44 8.36
C ALA A 63 -2.32 2.17 7.59
N SER A 64 -3.09 1.28 8.23
CA SER A 64 -3.67 0.09 7.60
C SER A 64 -4.70 0.38 6.50
N ASN A 65 -5.30 1.59 6.48
CA ASN A 65 -6.24 2.02 5.44
C ASN A 65 -5.56 2.83 4.33
N TYR A 66 -4.24 2.95 4.37
CA TYR A 66 -3.43 3.57 3.33
C TYR A 66 -3.06 2.56 2.24
N PRO A 67 -3.06 2.94 0.96
CA PRO A 67 -3.52 4.22 0.40
C PRO A 67 -5.05 4.31 0.34
N PRO A 68 -5.61 5.54 0.34
CA PRO A 68 -7.05 5.72 0.18
C PRO A 68 -7.54 5.17 -1.17
N LYS A 69 -8.78 4.67 -1.20
CA LYS A 69 -9.34 4.05 -2.41
C LYS A 69 -9.30 5.01 -3.60
N GLY A 70 -8.70 4.55 -4.70
CA GLY A 70 -8.52 5.36 -5.91
C GLY A 70 -7.26 6.24 -5.92
N TYR A 71 -6.39 6.11 -4.91
CA TYR A 71 -5.08 6.77 -4.85
C TYR A 71 -3.94 5.75 -4.89
N GLU A 72 -2.80 6.18 -5.44
CA GLU A 72 -1.58 5.39 -5.48
C GLU A 72 -0.79 5.64 -4.19
N SER A 73 -0.11 4.62 -3.67
CA SER A 73 0.82 4.79 -2.55
C SER A 73 1.93 5.76 -2.95
N ARG A 74 1.96 6.93 -2.29
CA ARG A 74 2.99 7.95 -2.45
C ARG A 74 4.18 7.80 -1.50
N SER A 75 4.04 6.92 -0.52
CA SER A 75 5.07 6.60 0.47
C SER A 75 5.76 5.29 0.11
N SER A 76 7.03 5.20 0.46
CA SER A 76 7.81 3.96 0.34
C SER A 76 7.27 2.88 1.27
N ALA A 77 7.53 1.61 0.93
CA ALA A 77 7.13 0.47 1.75
C ALA A 77 7.68 0.55 3.19
N GLU A 78 8.89 1.08 3.37
CA GLU A 78 9.48 1.34 4.69
C GLU A 78 8.63 2.30 5.50
N GLU A 79 8.26 3.44 4.93
CA GLU A 79 7.48 4.46 5.61
C GLU A 79 6.05 3.99 5.93
N ILE A 80 5.46 3.19 5.03
CA ILE A 80 4.17 2.53 5.31
C ILE A 80 4.32 1.55 6.48
N THR A 81 5.42 0.80 6.52
CA THR A 81 5.71 -0.15 7.59
C THR A 81 5.95 0.58 8.91
N GLU A 82 6.69 1.69 8.92
CA GLU A 82 6.89 2.52 10.09
C GLU A 82 5.57 3.11 10.60
N ALA A 83 4.72 3.61 9.70
CA ALA A 83 3.40 4.13 10.06
C ALA A 83 2.47 3.03 10.60
N LEU A 84 2.50 1.82 10.02
CA LEU A 84 1.80 0.64 10.53
C LEU A 84 2.32 0.24 11.90
N LYS A 85 3.63 0.27 12.10
CA LYS A 85 4.27 -0.04 13.38
C LYS A 85 3.94 1.01 14.44
N LEU A 86 3.91 2.30 14.08
CA LEU A 86 3.47 3.40 14.93
C LEU A 86 1.98 3.27 15.30
N GLU A 87 1.12 2.91 14.35
CA GLU A 87 -0.28 2.60 14.63
C GLU A 87 -0.42 1.41 15.59
N GLN A 88 0.41 0.38 15.40
CA GLN A 88 0.41 -0.81 16.22
C GLN A 88 0.94 -0.52 17.62
N GLU A 89 2.03 0.22 17.78
CA GLU A 89 2.58 0.69 19.05
C GLU A 89 1.60 1.62 19.78
N ALA A 90 0.97 2.57 19.08
CA ALA A 90 -0.08 3.40 19.67
C ALA A 90 -1.28 2.54 20.13
N SER A 91 -1.62 1.52 19.34
CA SER A 91 -2.66 0.56 19.72
C SER A 91 -2.21 -0.42 20.82
N GLU A 92 -0.92 -0.66 21.02
CA GLU A 92 -0.39 -1.48 22.12
C GLU A 92 -0.36 -0.68 23.43
N THR A 93 -0.20 0.65 23.36
CA THR A 93 -0.41 1.53 24.52
C THR A 93 -1.88 1.73 24.90
N ASP A 94 -2.81 1.32 24.02
CA ASP A 94 -4.24 1.46 24.24
C ASP A 94 -4.78 0.23 25.01
N PRO A 95 -5.19 0.38 26.29
CA PRO A 95 -5.68 -0.73 27.11
C PRO A 95 -6.91 -1.45 26.49
N LEU A 96 -7.66 -0.82 25.59
CA LEU A 96 -8.76 -1.45 24.84
C LEU A 96 -8.28 -2.39 23.72
N LYS A 97 -6.99 -2.39 23.44
CA LYS A 97 -6.36 -3.18 22.37
C LYS A 97 -5.25 -4.09 22.90
N MET A 98 -4.73 -3.83 24.11
CA MET A 98 -3.85 -4.72 24.88
C MET A 98 -4.40 -6.15 25.01
N LYS A 99 -3.49 -7.12 25.23
CA LYS A 99 -3.85 -8.51 25.57
C LYS A 99 -4.34 -8.58 27.01
N VAL A 100 -5.16 -9.59 27.34
CA VAL A 100 -5.66 -9.83 28.71
C VAL A 100 -4.55 -9.80 29.78
N PRO A 101 -3.40 -10.48 29.62
CA PRO A 101 -2.32 -10.39 30.61
C PRO A 101 -1.80 -8.95 30.81
N GLU A 102 -1.54 -8.22 29.73
CA GLU A 102 -1.05 -6.82 29.82
C GLU A 102 -2.10 -5.88 30.40
N LEU A 103 -3.38 -6.07 30.05
CA LEU A 103 -4.48 -5.29 30.59
C LEU A 103 -4.61 -5.46 32.11
N LYS A 104 -4.36 -6.67 32.61
CA LYS A 104 -4.32 -6.95 34.05
C LYS A 104 -3.17 -6.20 34.73
N GLU A 105 -1.98 -6.23 34.14
CA GLU A 105 -0.83 -5.47 34.65
C GLU A 105 -1.09 -3.97 34.63
N TRP A 106 -1.73 -3.46 33.56
CA TRP A 106 -2.11 -2.06 33.42
C TRP A 106 -3.13 -1.63 34.48
N LEU A 107 -4.18 -2.43 34.72
CA LEU A 107 -5.18 -2.16 35.76
C LEU A 107 -4.53 -2.19 37.15
N ILE A 108 -3.65 -3.15 37.44
CA ILE A 108 -2.86 -3.18 38.69
C ILE A 108 -1.98 -1.92 38.82
N ALA A 109 -1.29 -1.53 37.74
CA ALA A 109 -0.43 -0.35 37.72
C ALA A 109 -1.21 0.95 37.94
N LYS A 110 -2.47 1.00 37.47
CA LYS A 110 -3.41 2.10 37.72
C LYS A 110 -4.09 2.02 39.10
N GLY A 111 -3.88 0.94 39.85
CA GLY A 111 -4.51 0.72 41.16
C GLY A 111 -6.00 0.36 41.06
N ILE A 112 -6.43 -0.21 39.94
CA ILE A 112 -7.81 -0.64 39.68
C ILE A 112 -7.94 -2.11 40.06
N GLU A 113 -8.75 -2.40 41.06
CA GLU A 113 -9.12 -3.78 41.38
C GLU A 113 -10.02 -4.35 40.28
N PHE A 114 -9.65 -5.53 39.78
CA PHE A 114 -10.43 -6.28 38.80
C PHE A 114 -10.49 -7.74 39.19
N ASP A 115 -11.52 -8.43 38.70
CA ASP A 115 -11.66 -9.86 38.95
C ASP A 115 -10.76 -10.64 37.98
N ALA A 116 -9.85 -11.49 38.49
CA ALA A 116 -8.94 -12.25 37.63
C ALA A 116 -9.67 -13.25 36.71
N THR A 117 -10.91 -13.59 37.08
CA THR A 117 -11.82 -14.45 36.32
C THR A 117 -12.72 -13.66 35.34
N ALA A 118 -12.69 -12.33 35.42
CA ALA A 118 -13.41 -11.45 34.51
C ALA A 118 -12.96 -11.68 33.06
N LYS A 119 -13.93 -11.61 32.15
CA LYS A 119 -13.68 -11.68 30.71
C LYS A 119 -12.95 -10.43 30.26
N LYS A 120 -12.27 -10.53 29.10
CA LYS A 120 -11.56 -9.40 28.48
C LYS A 120 -12.43 -8.14 28.40
N GLU A 121 -13.70 -8.29 28.03
CA GLU A 121 -14.65 -7.18 27.89
C GLU A 121 -14.89 -6.43 29.21
N ASP A 122 -14.93 -7.15 30.33
CA ASP A 122 -15.18 -6.59 31.66
C ASP A 122 -13.92 -5.90 32.20
N LEU A 123 -12.74 -6.52 32.02
CA LEU A 123 -11.45 -5.87 32.27
C LEU A 123 -11.28 -4.57 31.46
N GLN A 124 -11.76 -4.56 30.22
CA GLN A 124 -11.73 -3.37 29.36
C GLN A 124 -12.74 -2.29 29.79
N ALA A 125 -13.85 -2.68 30.41
CA ALA A 125 -14.81 -1.74 30.96
C ALA A 125 -14.28 -1.03 32.21
N LEU A 126 -13.34 -1.64 32.94
CA LEU A 126 -12.66 -1.05 34.08
C LEU A 126 -11.57 -0.04 33.69
N VAL A 127 -11.20 0.03 32.41
CA VAL A 127 -10.25 1.01 31.90
C VAL A 127 -10.86 2.43 32.00
N PRO A 128 -10.29 3.34 32.80
CA PRO A 128 -10.71 4.73 32.80
C PRO A 128 -10.50 5.32 31.41
N LYS A 129 -11.58 5.85 30.83
CA LYS A 129 -11.56 6.70 29.65
C LYS A 129 -11.33 8.12 30.16
N GLU A 130 -10.10 8.62 30.05
CA GLU A 130 -9.79 10.04 30.26
C GLU A 130 -10.59 10.94 29.29
#